data_AF-A0A239N0Q5-F1
#
_entry.id   AF-A0A239N0Q5-F1
#
_cell.length_a   1.000
_cell.length_b   1.000
_cell.length_c   1.000
_cell.angle_alpha   90.00
_cell.angle_beta   90.00
_cell.angle_gamma   90.00
#
_symmetry.space_group_name_H-M   'P 1'
#
loop_
_entity.id
_entity.type
_entity.pdbx_description
1 polymer ?
#
loop_
_entity_poly.entity_id
_entity_poly.type
_entity_poly.pdbx_seq_one_letter_code
_entity_poly.pdbx_strand_id
1 'polypeptide(L)'
;MDGTALAEAEQRLGRGLPAQLAALLLETDGVVGAYGKDVVWSLDRIVKQNLLFWSPDAFPGLYMPFDPLLFFGDNGGGDQFAFVLTPDRPDIFVWDHEDDSRLWAARELEDYLHRSLTSGGDWYR
;
A
#
# COMPACT_ATOMS: atom_id res chain seq x y z
N MET A 1 3.64 -17.47 -0.35
CA MET A 1 3.30 -17.36 -1.80
C MET A 1 4.47 -17.89 -2.62
N ASP A 2 4.28 -18.41 -3.84
CA ASP A 2 5.40 -18.76 -4.73
C ASP A 2 5.82 -17.58 -5.64
N GLY A 3 7.03 -17.63 -6.17
CA GLY A 3 7.58 -16.55 -7.00
C GLY A 3 6.88 -16.35 -8.35
N THR A 4 6.10 -17.34 -8.82
CA THR A 4 5.34 -17.24 -10.06
C THR A 4 4.16 -16.29 -9.91
N ALA A 5 3.41 -16.41 -8.82
CA ALA A 5 2.30 -15.50 -8.53
C ALA A 5 2.75 -14.04 -8.42
N LEU A 6 3.92 -13.81 -7.81
CA LEU A 6 4.52 -12.48 -7.71
C LEU A 6 4.86 -11.90 -9.09
N ALA A 7 5.52 -12.68 -9.95
CA ALA A 7 5.88 -12.25 -11.30
C ALA A 7 4.65 -11.93 -12.16
N GLU A 8 3.58 -12.73 -12.04
CA GLU A 8 2.30 -12.46 -12.73
C GLU A 8 1.65 -11.16 -12.23
N ALA A 9 1.73 -10.88 -10.92
CA ALA A 9 1.22 -9.64 -10.36
C ALA A 9 2.00 -8.42 -10.87
N GLU A 10 3.33 -8.47 -10.89
CA GLU A 10 4.17 -7.39 -11.43
C GLU A 10 3.89 -7.17 -12.92
N GLN A 11 3.69 -8.25 -13.68
CA GLN A 11 3.30 -8.16 -15.09
C GLN A 11 1.94 -7.46 -15.25
N ARG A 12 0.95 -7.79 -14.41
CA ARG A 12 -0.38 -7.15 -14.43
C ARG A 12 -0.32 -5.67 -14.04
N LEU A 13 0.54 -5.32 -13.08
CA LEU A 13 0.78 -3.93 -12.65
C LEU A 13 1.62 -3.14 -13.68
N GLY A 14 2.26 -3.82 -14.63
CA GLY A 14 3.17 -3.22 -15.59
C GLY A 14 4.48 -2.73 -14.97
N ARG A 15 4.78 -3.12 -13.73
CA ARG A 15 5.97 -2.71 -12.97
C ARG A 15 6.25 -3.64 -11.79
N GLY A 16 7.50 -3.65 -11.35
CA GLY A 16 7.93 -4.40 -10.16
C GLY A 16 7.36 -3.81 -8.87
N LEU A 17 7.14 -4.69 -7.89
CA LEU A 17 6.79 -4.27 -6.52
C LEU A 17 8.06 -3.78 -5.79
N PRO A 18 7.93 -2.83 -4.85
CA PRO A 18 9.01 -2.47 -3.95
C PRO A 18 9.61 -3.72 -3.28
N ALA A 19 10.93 -3.85 -3.28
CA ALA A 19 11.62 -5.07 -2.86
C ALA A 19 11.23 -5.52 -1.43
N GLN A 20 11.04 -4.58 -0.51
CA GLN A 20 10.61 -4.86 0.86
C GLN A 20 9.20 -5.48 0.91
N LEU A 21 8.28 -4.99 0.07
CA LEU A 21 6.91 -5.50 -0.03
C LEU A 21 6.88 -6.88 -0.68
N ALA A 22 7.63 -7.07 -1.77
CA ALA A 22 7.75 -8.35 -2.45
C ALA A 22 8.27 -9.45 -1.51
N ALA A 23 9.33 -9.16 -0.74
CA ALA A 23 9.89 -10.08 0.23
C ALA A 23 8.86 -10.50 1.30
N LEU A 24 8.14 -9.53 1.87
CA LEU A 24 7.09 -9.79 2.85
C LEU A 24 5.96 -10.66 2.27
N LEU A 25 5.48 -10.33 1.06
CA LEU A 25 4.37 -11.04 0.43
C LEU A 25 4.72 -12.49 0.08
N LEU A 26 5.98 -12.78 -0.28
CA LEU A 26 6.44 -14.16 -0.47
C LEU A 26 6.32 -14.98 0.82
N GLU A 27 6.59 -14.37 1.97
CA GLU A 27 6.53 -15.01 3.28
C GLU A 27 5.09 -15.16 3.80
N THR A 28 4.27 -14.11 3.71
CA THR A 28 3.00 -14.04 4.47
C THR A 28 1.74 -13.83 3.64
N ASP A 29 1.84 -13.38 2.37
CA ASP A 29 0.71 -12.93 1.53
C ASP A 29 -0.21 -11.92 2.24
N GLY A 30 0.41 -10.94 2.91
CA GLY A 30 -0.27 -9.90 3.68
C GLY A 30 -0.02 -10.04 5.19
N VAL A 31 -0.45 -9.03 5.95
CA VAL A 31 -0.29 -8.97 7.40
C VAL A 31 -1.60 -8.46 8.00
N VAL A 32 -2.19 -9.27 8.87
CA VAL A 32 -3.40 -8.91 9.62
C VAL A 32 -2.99 -8.43 11.01
N GLY A 33 -3.28 -7.17 11.31
CA GLY A 33 -3.08 -6.56 12.62
C GLY A 33 -4.22 -6.84 13.59
N ALA A 34 -4.20 -6.16 14.73
CA ALA A 34 -5.26 -6.27 15.73
C ALA A 34 -6.64 -5.95 15.12
N TYR A 35 -7.67 -6.64 15.61
CA TYR A 35 -9.06 -6.48 15.16
C TYR A 35 -9.32 -6.80 13.68
N GLY A 36 -8.43 -7.55 13.02
CA GLY A 36 -8.63 -7.97 11.62
C GLY A 36 -8.30 -6.88 10.60
N LYS A 37 -7.57 -5.84 10.99
CA LYS A 37 -7.08 -4.81 10.07
C LYS A 37 -6.05 -5.41 9.11
N ASP A 38 -6.23 -5.25 7.81
CA ASP A 38 -5.23 -5.63 6.82
C ASP A 38 -4.11 -4.57 6.76
N VAL A 39 -3.20 -4.64 7.73
CA VAL A 39 -2.01 -3.78 7.83
C VAL A 39 -1.18 -3.87 6.56
N VAL A 40 -1.08 -5.06 5.97
CA VAL A 40 -0.63 -5.26 4.60
C VAL A 40 -1.65 -6.14 3.91
N TRP A 41 -2.18 -5.69 2.78
CA TRP A 41 -3.10 -6.44 1.95
C TRP A 41 -2.45 -7.68 1.34
N SER A 42 -3.27 -8.65 0.95
CA SER A 42 -2.82 -9.76 0.09
C SER A 42 -2.38 -9.26 -1.29
N LEU A 43 -1.55 -10.03 -1.99
CA LEU A 43 -1.05 -9.64 -3.31
C LEU A 43 -2.19 -9.39 -4.31
N ASP A 44 -3.22 -10.23 -4.32
CA ASP A 44 -4.36 -10.07 -5.21
C ASP A 44 -5.12 -8.75 -4.93
N ARG A 45 -5.27 -8.38 -3.66
CA ARG A 45 -5.90 -7.11 -3.27
C ARG A 45 -5.02 -5.92 -3.68
N ILE A 46 -3.71 -6.00 -3.49
CA ILE A 46 -2.75 -4.97 -3.96
C ILE A 46 -2.91 -4.74 -5.47
N VAL A 47 -2.91 -5.81 -6.27
CA VAL A 47 -3.05 -5.70 -7.72
C VAL A 47 -4.38 -5.08 -8.11
N LYS A 48 -5.50 -5.60 -7.57
CA LYS A 48 -6.84 -5.09 -7.88
C LYS A 48 -7.00 -3.62 -7.52
N GLN A 49 -6.56 -3.23 -6.32
CA GLN A 49 -6.77 -1.89 -5.80
C GLN A 49 -5.94 -0.86 -6.55
N ASN A 50 -4.67 -1.15 -6.86
CA ASN A 50 -3.84 -0.21 -7.61
C ASN A 50 -4.30 -0.06 -9.06
N LEU A 51 -4.74 -1.13 -9.73
CA LEU A 51 -5.32 -1.03 -11.07
C LEU A 51 -6.59 -0.17 -11.07
N LEU A 52 -7.41 -0.23 -10.02
CA LEU A 52 -8.57 0.65 -9.85
C LEU A 52 -8.14 2.11 -9.65
N PHE A 53 -7.18 2.38 -8.76
CA PHE A 53 -6.72 3.74 -8.48
C PHE A 53 -6.01 4.41 -9.65
N TRP A 54 -5.28 3.64 -10.45
CA TRP A 54 -4.60 4.15 -11.64
C TRP A 54 -5.52 4.24 -12.86
N SER A 55 -6.77 3.78 -12.75
CA SER A 55 -7.75 3.91 -13.82
C SER A 55 -8.17 5.37 -13.99
N PRO A 56 -8.02 5.97 -15.19
CA PRO A 56 -8.37 7.38 -15.44
C PRO A 56 -9.82 7.72 -15.11
N ASP A 57 -10.72 6.75 -15.26
CA ASP A 57 -12.17 6.95 -15.14
C ASP A 57 -12.71 6.64 -13.73
N ALA A 58 -11.87 6.15 -12.81
CA ALA A 58 -12.33 5.74 -11.48
C ALA A 58 -12.67 6.92 -10.56
N PHE A 59 -11.87 7.98 -10.61
CA PHE A 59 -12.00 9.14 -9.70
C PHE A 59 -11.78 10.49 -10.44
N PRO A 60 -12.51 10.77 -11.53
CA PRO A 60 -12.22 11.91 -12.40
C PRO A 60 -12.37 13.24 -11.66
N GLY A 61 -11.24 13.94 -11.46
CA GLY A 61 -11.19 15.26 -10.84
C GLY A 61 -11.46 15.28 -9.33
N LEU A 62 -11.57 14.12 -8.68
CA LEU A 62 -11.84 14.03 -7.23
C LEU A 62 -10.55 14.07 -6.41
N TYR A 63 -9.50 13.39 -6.90
CA TYR A 63 -8.25 13.19 -6.17
C TYR A 63 -7.04 13.58 -7.03
N MET A 64 -5.93 13.90 -6.37
CA MET A 64 -4.62 13.97 -7.00
C MET A 64 -4.28 12.62 -7.66
N PRO A 65 -3.45 12.61 -8.72
CA PRO A 65 -3.08 11.37 -9.39
C PRO A 65 -2.44 10.34 -8.45
N PHE A 66 -2.81 9.07 -8.62
CA PHE A 66 -2.32 7.95 -7.81
C PHE A 66 -1.17 7.18 -8.48
N ASP A 67 -0.86 7.44 -9.76
CA ASP A 67 0.22 6.77 -10.50
C ASP A 67 1.63 6.89 -9.88
N PRO A 68 1.96 7.90 -9.03
CA PRO A 68 3.23 7.93 -8.31
C PRO A 68 3.24 7.03 -7.07
N LEU A 69 2.13 6.39 -6.71
CA LEU A 69 1.95 5.64 -5.47
C LEU A 69 1.58 4.18 -5.74
N LEU A 70 2.07 3.27 -4.89
CA LEU A 70 1.61 1.88 -4.81
C LEU A 70 0.99 1.62 -3.44
N PHE A 71 -0.33 1.50 -3.39
CA PHE A 71 -1.06 1.20 -2.16
C PHE A 71 -0.90 -0.26 -1.75
N PHE A 72 -0.73 -0.50 -0.44
CA PHE A 72 -0.46 -1.86 0.06
C PHE A 72 -1.14 -2.21 1.39
N GLY A 73 -1.83 -1.28 2.03
CA GLY A 73 -2.48 -1.52 3.33
C GLY A 73 -3.45 -0.40 3.69
N ASP A 74 -4.29 -0.62 4.70
CA ASP A 74 -5.22 0.39 5.20
C ASP A 74 -5.33 0.43 6.73
N ASN A 75 -5.94 1.51 7.23
CA ASN A 75 -6.23 1.68 8.65
C ASN A 75 -7.62 1.14 9.06
N GLY A 76 -8.35 0.45 8.19
CA GLY A 76 -9.73 0.00 8.42
C GLY A 76 -10.79 1.11 8.50
N GLY A 77 -10.37 2.37 8.47
CA GLY A 77 -11.22 3.58 8.49
C GLY A 77 -11.30 4.30 7.15
N GLY A 78 -10.59 3.81 6.13
CA GLY A 78 -10.59 4.34 4.76
C GLY A 78 -9.23 4.90 4.33
N ASP A 79 -8.36 5.26 5.27
CA ASP A 79 -7.02 5.76 4.97
C ASP A 79 -6.10 4.62 4.56
N GLN A 80 -5.27 4.88 3.55
CA GLN A 80 -4.50 3.84 2.89
C GLN A 80 -3.03 4.21 2.82
N PHE A 81 -2.17 3.21 2.99
CA PHE A 81 -0.73 3.37 2.99
C PHE A 81 -0.15 2.97 1.65
N ALA A 82 0.82 3.75 1.19
CA ALA A 82 1.44 3.57 -0.11
C ALA A 82 2.95 3.77 -0.09
N PHE A 83 3.65 3.02 -0.93
CA PHE A 83 5.01 3.32 -1.34
C PHE A 83 5.02 4.43 -2.38
N VAL A 84 6.10 5.21 -2.40
CA VAL A 84 6.35 6.21 -3.44
C VAL A 84 7.14 5.58 -4.58
N LEU A 85 6.55 5.53 -5.77
CA LEU A 85 7.16 4.98 -6.99
C LEU A 85 7.91 6.03 -7.81
N THR A 86 7.52 7.30 -7.70
CA THR A 86 8.10 8.39 -8.50
C THR A 86 8.31 9.66 -7.66
N PRO A 87 9.57 10.05 -7.38
CA PRO A 87 10.78 9.24 -7.51
C PRO A 87 10.76 8.08 -6.51
N ASP A 88 11.28 6.92 -6.95
CA ASP A 88 11.41 5.71 -6.14
C ASP A 88 12.21 6.00 -4.86
N ARG A 89 11.58 5.69 -3.72
CA ARG A 89 12.14 5.87 -2.38
C ARG A 89 11.42 4.93 -1.40
N PRO A 90 12.06 4.58 -0.27
CA PRO A 90 11.49 3.62 0.66
C PRO A 90 10.33 4.19 1.50
N ASP A 91 10.16 5.51 1.55
CA ASP A 91 9.18 6.17 2.40
C ASP A 91 7.75 5.66 2.16
N ILE A 92 7.03 5.50 3.28
CA ILE A 92 5.62 5.15 3.31
C ILE A 92 4.80 6.41 3.57
N PHE A 93 3.85 6.66 2.69
CA PHE A 93 2.87 7.72 2.86
C PHE A 93 1.51 7.12 3.24
N VAL A 94 0.73 7.89 3.97
CA VAL A 94 -0.69 7.66 4.17
C VAL A 94 -1.47 8.67 3.33
N TRP A 95 -2.48 8.18 2.62
CA TRP A 95 -3.48 8.98 1.96
C TRP A 95 -4.73 9.05 2.85
N ASP A 96 -5.13 10.27 3.21
CA ASP A 96 -6.40 10.53 3.88
C ASP A 96 -7.48 10.64 2.80
N HIS A 97 -8.44 9.73 2.84
CA HIS A 97 -9.47 9.61 1.81
C HIS A 97 -10.55 10.70 1.91
N GLU A 98 -10.62 11.42 3.05
CA GLU A 98 -11.60 12.46 3.29
C GLU A 98 -11.17 13.79 2.67
N ASP A 99 -9.88 14.14 2.76
CA ASP A 99 -9.35 15.44 2.31
C ASP A 99 -8.29 15.37 1.20
N ASP A 100 -7.97 14.16 0.72
CA ASP A 100 -6.96 13.86 -0.30
C ASP A 100 -5.51 14.21 0.09
N SER A 101 -5.27 14.50 1.37
CA SER A 101 -3.93 14.78 1.86
C SER A 101 -3.06 13.53 1.84
N ARG A 102 -1.75 13.74 1.68
CA ARG A 102 -0.73 12.69 1.65
C ARG A 102 0.36 13.04 2.63
N LEU A 103 0.41 12.32 3.73
CA LEU A 103 1.32 12.59 4.84
C LEU A 103 2.39 11.50 4.92
N TRP A 104 3.60 11.88 5.31
CA TRP A 104 4.67 10.92 5.59
C TRP A 104 4.30 10.12 6.83
N ALA A 105 4.25 8.79 6.70
CA ALA A 105 3.86 7.89 7.79
C ALA A 105 5.08 7.17 8.40
N ALA A 106 5.98 6.67 7.56
CA ALA A 106 7.16 5.92 8.00
C ALA A 106 8.31 6.00 7.00
N ARG A 107 9.53 5.75 7.48
CA ARG A 107 10.74 5.82 6.62
C ARG A 107 10.85 4.67 5.62
N GLU A 108 10.28 3.52 5.96
CA GLU A 108 10.29 2.27 5.17
C GLU A 108 9.29 1.26 5.74
N LEU A 109 9.16 0.08 5.10
CA LEU A 109 8.16 -0.93 5.47
C LEU A 109 8.35 -1.47 6.88
N GLU A 110 9.59 -1.68 7.32
CA GLU A 110 9.88 -2.18 8.67
C GLU A 110 9.41 -1.19 9.75
N ASP A 111 9.71 0.11 9.57
CA ASP A 111 9.26 1.17 10.47
C ASP A 111 7.73 1.28 10.48
N TYR A 112 7.09 1.15 9.31
CA TYR A 112 5.63 1.07 9.19
C TYR A 112 5.05 -0.11 9.96
N LEU A 113 5.58 -1.33 9.78
CA LEU A 113 5.09 -2.53 10.45
C LEU A 113 5.26 -2.43 11.96
N HIS A 114 6.42 -1.97 12.43
CA HIS A 114 6.64 -1.76 13.86
C HIS A 114 5.59 -0.80 14.43
N ARG A 115 5.41 0.38 13.84
CA ARG A 115 4.44 1.37 14.34
C ARG A 115 3.00 0.87 14.27
N SER A 116 2.61 0.28 13.15
CA SER A 116 1.23 -0.16 12.90
C SER A 116 0.81 -1.36 13.74
N LEU A 117 1.74 -2.24 14.12
CA LEU A 117 1.46 -3.41 14.93
C LEU A 117 1.56 -3.14 16.44
N THR A 118 2.37 -2.17 16.87
CA THR A 118 2.51 -1.83 18.29
C THR A 118 1.52 -0.76 18.77
N SER A 119 0.96 0.03 17.85
CA SER A 119 0.12 1.19 18.17
C SER A 119 -1.34 0.92 17.78
N GLY A 120 -2.29 1.33 18.63
CA GLY A 120 -3.70 1.34 18.28
C GLY A 120 -4.12 2.63 17.57
N GLY A 121 -5.17 2.57 16.74
CA GLY A 121 -5.78 3.75 16.10
C GLY A 121 -4.96 4.34 14.94
N ASP A 122 -5.09 5.66 14.75
CA ASP A 122 -4.44 6.45 13.68
C ASP A 122 -3.05 6.93 14.11
N TRP A 123 -2.13 5.99 14.34
CA TRP A 123 -0.76 6.26 14.84
C TRP A 123 0.10 7.18 13.96
N TYR A 124 -0.35 7.44 12.73
CA TYR A 124 0.32 8.27 11.73
C TYR A 124 -0.14 9.74 11.77
N ARG A 125 -1.09 10.08 12.66
CA ARG A 125 -1.55 11.46 12.91
C ARG A 125 -0.75 12.13 14.02
#